data_AF-A0A7R9FTB9-F1
#
_entry.id   AF-A0A7R9FTB9-F1
#
_cell.length_a   1.000
_cell.length_b   1.000
_cell.length_c   1.000
_cell.angle_alpha   90.00
_cell.angle_beta   90.00
_cell.angle_gamma   90.00
#
_symmetry.space_group_name_H-M   'P 1'
#
loop_
_entity.id
_entity.type
_entity.pdbx_description
1 polymer ?
#
loop_
_entity_poly.entity_id
_entity_poly.type
_entity_poly.pdbx_seq_one_letter_code
_entity_poly.pdbx_strand_id
1 'polypeptide(L)'
;MPLDSKCKAGRLSFSSGPQIPFRQRMDNLVKLEVLKSAGGNLYEEHHRFITSFEREWRNDENIMLLLGAVSLFSPHRANVRHHDVIQLEQESYLYLLRRYLETKLVGCEARSQYLGLIRRMQDLRILNEKHVRVFLEVNPREVEPLLIEIFDLKHT
;
A
#
# COMPACT_ATOMS: atom_id res chain seq x y z
N MET A 1 21.57 -50.10 26.26
CA MET A 1 20.14 -50.43 26.21
C MET A 1 19.38 -49.52 27.17
N PRO A 2 18.15 -49.11 26.84
CA PRO A 2 17.63 -47.75 27.03
C PRO A 2 16.50 -47.67 28.07
N LEU A 3 16.14 -46.46 28.49
CA LEU A 3 14.75 -46.11 28.81
C LEU A 3 14.50 -44.63 28.43
N ASP A 4 13.64 -44.49 27.43
CA ASP A 4 13.09 -43.26 26.86
C ASP A 4 12.47 -42.35 27.92
N SER A 5 12.69 -41.04 27.80
CA SER A 5 11.84 -40.01 28.40
C SER A 5 11.45 -39.00 27.33
N LYS A 6 10.25 -39.20 26.80
CA LYS A 6 9.59 -38.38 25.78
C LYS A 6 9.28 -36.99 26.36
N CYS A 7 10.09 -35.98 26.06
CA CYS A 7 9.65 -34.58 26.13
C CYS A 7 8.68 -34.32 24.98
N LYS A 8 7.37 -34.44 25.25
CA LYS A 8 6.32 -34.08 24.31
C LYS A 8 6.34 -32.56 24.11
N ALA A 9 6.74 -32.13 22.91
CA ALA A 9 6.52 -30.77 22.44
C ALA A 9 5.02 -30.45 22.48
N GLY A 10 4.63 -29.55 23.37
CA GLY A 10 3.30 -28.94 23.37
C GLY A 10 3.12 -28.17 22.07
N ARG A 11 2.38 -28.76 21.14
CA ARG A 11 1.98 -28.14 19.88
C ARG A 11 0.96 -27.06 20.25
N LEU A 12 1.40 -25.81 20.40
CA LEU A 12 0.49 -24.66 20.47
C LEU A 12 -0.22 -24.59 19.12
N SER A 13 -1.46 -25.09 19.09
CA SER A 13 -2.38 -24.86 18.00
C SER A 13 -2.64 -23.36 17.94
N PHE A 14 -1.99 -22.68 17.00
CA PHE A 14 -2.44 -21.37 16.54
C PHE A 14 -3.85 -21.57 15.98
N SER A 15 -4.85 -21.27 16.81
CA SER A 15 -6.21 -21.07 16.34
C SER A 15 -6.14 -19.99 15.27
N SER A 16 -6.47 -20.37 14.05
CA SER A 16 -6.73 -19.46 12.94
C SER A 16 -7.54 -18.27 13.45
N GLY A 17 -6.88 -17.11 13.54
CA GLY A 17 -7.56 -15.86 13.79
C GLY A 17 -8.64 -15.62 12.71
N PRO A 18 -9.58 -14.70 12.96
CA PRO A 18 -10.59 -14.37 11.97
C PRO A 18 -9.91 -14.04 10.65
N GLN A 19 -10.23 -14.82 9.62
CA GLN A 19 -9.76 -14.56 8.26
C GLN A 19 -10.24 -13.16 7.89
N ILE A 20 -9.31 -12.22 7.76
CA ILE A 20 -9.62 -10.88 7.31
C ILE A 20 -10.17 -11.04 5.87
N PRO A 21 -11.44 -10.68 5.59
CA PRO A 21 -12.06 -10.94 4.28
C PRO A 21 -11.47 -10.12 3.13
N PHE A 22 -10.43 -9.33 3.39
CA PHE A 22 -9.91 -8.30 2.47
C PHE A 22 -9.26 -8.85 1.20
N ARG A 23 -9.06 -10.17 1.09
CA ARG A 23 -8.38 -10.78 -0.06
C ARG A 23 -9.30 -11.14 -1.23
N GLN A 24 -10.62 -11.20 -1.04
CA GLN A 24 -11.53 -11.77 -2.05
C GLN A 24 -12.28 -10.74 -2.91
N ARG A 25 -11.95 -9.44 -2.86
CA ARG A 25 -12.65 -8.45 -3.69
C ARG A 25 -11.77 -7.28 -4.15
N MET A 26 -10.73 -7.61 -4.91
CA MET A 26 -10.00 -6.63 -5.74
C MET A 26 -10.24 -6.88 -7.25
N ASP A 27 -11.35 -7.53 -7.60
CA ASP A 27 -11.78 -7.68 -9.00
C ASP A 27 -12.38 -6.39 -9.59
N ASN A 28 -12.49 -5.34 -8.76
CA ASN A 28 -12.88 -3.99 -9.17
C ASN A 28 -11.69 -3.00 -9.03
N LEU A 29 -10.46 -3.47 -9.25
CA LEU A 29 -9.38 -2.57 -9.66
C LEU A 29 -9.86 -1.87 -10.94
N VAL A 30 -10.19 -0.57 -10.83
CA VAL A 30 -10.55 0.37 -11.91
C VAL A 30 -10.23 -0.25 -13.28
N LYS A 31 -11.28 -0.61 -14.05
CA LYS A 31 -11.16 -1.39 -15.30
C LYS A 31 -9.87 -1.01 -16.00
N LEU A 32 -8.90 -1.94 -16.01
CA LEU A 32 -7.58 -1.75 -16.61
C LEU A 32 -7.69 -1.21 -18.06
N GLU A 33 -8.80 -1.53 -18.72
CA GLU A 33 -9.18 -1.00 -20.03
C GLU A 33 -9.40 0.51 -20.04
N VAL A 34 -9.98 1.11 -19.01
CA VAL A 34 -10.11 2.58 -18.87
C VAL A 34 -8.72 3.23 -18.78
N LEU A 35 -7.78 2.63 -18.04
CA LEU A 35 -6.39 3.11 -17.95
C LEU A 35 -5.61 2.95 -19.26
N LYS A 36 -5.93 1.94 -20.06
CA LYS A 36 -5.35 1.72 -21.40
C LYS A 36 -5.97 2.65 -22.45
N SER A 37 -7.25 2.98 -22.30
CA SER A 37 -8.01 3.84 -23.22
C SER A 37 -7.83 5.32 -22.96
N ALA A 38 -7.51 5.72 -21.73
CA ALA A 38 -7.07 7.07 -21.41
C ALA A 38 -5.65 7.26 -21.98
N GLY A 39 -5.54 7.97 -23.11
CA GLY A 39 -4.31 8.06 -23.89
C GLY A 39 -3.07 8.47 -23.09
N GLY A 40 -1.91 7.89 -23.44
CA GLY A 40 -0.60 8.24 -22.89
C GLY A 40 0.14 7.11 -22.16
N ASN A 41 1.32 7.44 -21.60
CA ASN A 41 2.26 6.56 -20.87
C ASN A 41 1.74 6.06 -19.50
N LEU A 42 0.44 6.21 -19.21
CA LEU A 42 -0.09 6.09 -17.84
C LEU A 42 -0.03 4.66 -17.30
N TYR A 43 -0.51 3.70 -18.09
CA TYR A 43 -0.41 2.28 -17.76
C TYR A 43 1.05 1.85 -17.54
N GLU A 44 1.95 2.33 -18.39
CA GLU A 44 3.39 2.04 -18.29
C GLU A 44 4.02 2.68 -17.05
N GLU A 45 3.66 3.90 -16.66
CA GLU A 45 4.13 4.53 -15.43
C GLU A 45 3.64 3.79 -14.18
N HIS A 46 2.37 3.36 -14.16
CA HIS A 46 1.82 2.51 -13.11
C HIS A 46 2.53 1.17 -13.00
N HIS A 47 2.66 0.48 -14.13
CA HIS A 47 3.37 -0.81 -14.17
C HIS A 47 4.82 -0.64 -13.71
N ARG A 48 5.52 0.41 -14.19
CA ARG A 48 6.88 0.73 -13.78
C ARG A 48 6.98 0.98 -12.28
N PHE A 49 6.05 1.73 -11.70
CA PHE A 49 6.00 1.97 -10.27
C PHE A 49 5.81 0.67 -9.48
N ILE A 50 4.84 -0.17 -9.84
CA ILE A 50 4.60 -1.46 -9.17
C ILE A 50 5.85 -2.35 -9.29
N THR A 51 6.49 -2.42 -10.46
CA THR A 51 7.71 -3.22 -10.64
C THR A 51 8.96 -2.62 -9.98
N SER A 52 8.93 -1.34 -9.57
CA SER A 52 10.06 -0.66 -8.92
C SER A 52 10.30 -1.11 -7.47
N PHE A 53 9.31 -1.75 -6.85
CA PHE A 53 9.48 -2.39 -5.56
C PHE A 53 10.17 -3.75 -5.74
N GLU A 54 11.17 -4.00 -4.89
CA GLU A 54 11.79 -5.32 -4.82
C GLU A 54 10.73 -6.39 -4.54
N ARG A 55 10.90 -7.56 -5.18
CA ARG A 55 9.91 -8.63 -5.14
C ARG A 55 9.65 -9.14 -3.72
N GLU A 56 10.67 -9.11 -2.88
CA GLU A 56 10.58 -9.47 -1.46
C GLU A 56 9.57 -8.58 -0.72
N TRP A 57 9.71 -7.26 -0.85
CA TRP A 57 8.82 -6.29 -0.19
C TRP A 57 7.40 -6.29 -0.73
N ARG A 58 7.23 -6.56 -2.03
CA ARG A 58 5.88 -6.68 -2.62
C ARG A 58 5.10 -7.88 -2.11
N ASN A 59 5.79 -8.95 -1.73
CA ASN A 59 5.17 -10.17 -1.24
C ASN A 59 5.06 -10.21 0.29
N ASP A 60 5.70 -9.28 1.00
CA ASP A 60 5.56 -9.13 2.44
C ASP A 60 4.29 -8.32 2.75
N GLU A 61 3.26 -9.03 3.22
CA GLU A 61 1.96 -8.45 3.54
C GLU A 61 2.05 -7.37 4.63
N ASN A 62 2.93 -7.54 5.62
CA ASN A 62 3.07 -6.55 6.70
C ASN A 62 3.65 -5.24 6.17
N ILE A 63 4.65 -5.32 5.29
CA ILE A 63 5.22 -4.13 4.64
C ILE A 63 4.16 -3.43 3.79
N MET A 64 3.44 -4.17 2.95
CA MET A 64 2.41 -3.58 2.09
C MET A 64 1.27 -2.95 2.91
N LEU A 65 0.85 -3.57 4.02
CA LEU A 65 -0.15 -3.01 4.92
C LEU A 65 0.35 -1.74 5.61
N LEU A 66 1.60 -1.73 6.08
CA LEU A 66 2.20 -0.55 6.71
C LEU A 66 2.37 0.60 5.72
N LEU A 67 2.83 0.33 4.49
CA LEU A 67 2.89 1.34 3.42
C LEU A 67 1.49 1.84 3.04
N GLY A 68 0.49 0.97 3.04
CA GLY A 68 -0.91 1.35 2.85
C GLY A 68 -1.40 2.30 3.95
N ALA A 69 -1.13 1.98 5.22
CA ALA A 69 -1.47 2.83 6.35
C ALA A 69 -0.75 4.20 6.28
N VAL A 70 0.55 4.22 6.00
CA VAL A 70 1.31 5.47 5.82
C VAL A 70 0.72 6.31 4.66
N SER A 71 0.29 5.67 3.57
CA SER A 71 -0.36 6.35 2.44
C SER A 71 -1.73 6.93 2.82
N LEU A 72 -2.49 6.20 3.64
CA LEU A 72 -3.83 6.57 4.08
C LEU A 72 -3.78 7.77 5.05
N PHE A 73 -2.94 7.69 6.08
CA PHE A 73 -2.75 8.72 7.09
C PHE A 73 -1.81 9.82 6.59
N SER A 74 -2.14 10.48 5.49
CA SER A 74 -1.34 11.62 5.00
C SER A 74 -1.94 12.95 5.51
N PRO A 75 -1.23 13.68 6.39
CA PRO A 75 -1.77 14.92 6.96
C PRO A 75 -1.83 16.07 5.93
N HIS A 76 -1.19 15.90 4.77
CA HIS A 76 -1.12 16.93 3.71
C HIS A 76 -2.29 16.85 2.73
N ARG A 77 -3.24 15.93 2.91
CA ARG A 77 -4.43 15.85 2.05
C ARG A 77 -5.31 17.09 2.25
N ALA A 78 -5.96 17.53 1.18
CA ALA A 78 -6.94 18.61 1.25
C ALA A 78 -8.09 18.23 2.21
N ASN A 79 -8.68 19.23 2.85
CA ASN A 79 -9.84 19.11 3.74
C ASN A 79 -9.64 18.24 5.00
N VAL A 80 -8.39 17.95 5.37
CA VAL A 80 -8.06 17.38 6.68
C VAL A 80 -8.33 18.41 7.78
N ARG A 81 -8.91 17.99 8.90
CA ARG A 81 -9.17 18.86 10.07
C ARG A 81 -8.15 18.67 11.19
N HIS A 82 -7.87 17.41 11.53
CA HIS A 82 -7.01 17.04 12.65
C HIS A 82 -5.61 16.66 12.15
N HIS A 83 -4.89 17.61 11.56
CA HIS A 83 -3.58 17.37 10.95
C HIS A 83 -2.59 16.72 11.92
N ASP A 84 -2.50 17.22 13.14
CA ASP A 84 -1.54 16.74 14.15
C ASP A 84 -1.79 15.27 14.53
N VAL A 85 -3.07 14.89 14.66
CA VAL A 85 -3.45 13.50 14.98
C VAL A 85 -3.10 12.58 13.81
N ILE A 86 -3.40 12.99 12.58
CA ILE A 86 -3.06 12.20 11.39
C ILE A 86 -1.55 12.08 11.22
N GLN A 87 -0.81 13.16 11.50
CA GLN A 87 0.65 13.14 11.47
C GLN A 87 1.21 12.17 12.50
N LEU A 88 0.72 12.20 13.74
CA LEU A 88 1.14 11.28 14.79
C LEU A 88 0.90 9.82 14.43
N GLU A 89 -0.26 9.50 13.84
CA GLU A 89 -0.57 8.16 13.35
C GLU A 89 0.39 7.76 12.21
N GLN A 90 0.64 8.66 11.25
CA GLN A 90 1.57 8.40 10.16
C GLN A 90 2.98 8.10 10.67
N GLU A 91 3.48 8.91 11.61
CA GLU A 91 4.79 8.74 12.24
C GLU A 91 4.88 7.41 13.01
N SER A 92 3.78 7.01 13.65
CA SER A 92 3.68 5.72 14.34
C SER A 92 3.80 4.54 13.36
N TYR A 93 3.12 4.58 12.21
CA TYR A 93 3.25 3.53 11.19
C TYR A 93 4.63 3.52 10.51
N LEU A 94 5.23 4.69 10.28
CA LEU A 94 6.60 4.81 9.79
C LEU A 94 7.61 4.19 10.76
N TYR A 95 7.44 4.46 12.05
CA TYR A 95 8.25 3.85 13.10
C TYR A 95 8.08 2.33 13.13
N LEU A 96 6.85 1.82 13.06
CA LEU A 96 6.58 0.39 13.00
C LEU A 96 7.20 -0.28 11.78
N LEU A 97 7.13 0.35 10.60
CA LEU A 97 7.78 -0.15 9.38
C LEU A 97 9.29 -0.27 9.57
N ARG A 98 9.93 0.75 10.13
CA ARG A 98 11.36 0.70 10.45
C ARG A 98 11.68 -0.46 11.38
N ARG A 99 10.95 -0.60 12.49
CA ARG A 99 11.14 -1.67 13.48
C ARG A 99 10.93 -3.05 12.87
N TYR A 100 9.94 -3.20 11.99
CA TYR A 100 9.68 -4.46 11.29
C TYR A 100 10.86 -4.84 10.38
N LEU A 101 11.40 -3.90 9.60
CA LEU A 101 12.59 -4.14 8.76
C LEU A 101 13.80 -4.52 9.61
N GLU A 102 14.00 -3.87 10.76
CA GLU A 102 15.07 -4.21 11.73
C GLU A 102 14.93 -5.64 12.30
N THR A 103 13.74 -6.27 12.23
CA THR A 103 13.59 -7.70 12.60
C THR A 103 13.98 -8.66 11.48
N LYS A 104 14.01 -8.19 10.23
CA LYS A 104 14.27 -8.99 9.02
C LYS A 104 15.70 -8.83 8.52
N LEU A 105 16.25 -7.63 8.66
CA LEU A 105 17.54 -7.21 8.13
C LEU A 105 18.46 -6.75 9.26
N VAL A 106 19.76 -6.95 9.09
CA VAL A 106 20.75 -6.64 10.12
C VAL A 106 21.52 -5.37 9.78
N GLY A 107 21.79 -4.54 10.79
CA GLY A 107 22.68 -3.39 10.67
C GLY A 107 22.16 -2.32 9.70
N CYS A 108 23.05 -1.81 8.84
CA CYS A 108 22.75 -0.68 7.95
C CYS A 108 21.76 -1.02 6.82
N GLU A 109 21.55 -2.30 6.53
CA GLU A 109 20.67 -2.74 5.44
C GLU A 109 19.21 -2.38 5.71
N ALA A 110 18.73 -2.57 6.94
CA ALA A 110 17.38 -2.19 7.37
C ALA A 110 17.11 -0.68 7.14
N ARG A 111 18.11 0.16 7.43
CA ARG A 111 18.02 1.60 7.24
C ARG A 111 17.97 1.98 5.76
N SER A 112 18.82 1.37 4.93
CA SER A 112 18.83 1.62 3.49
C SER A 112 17.50 1.23 2.85
N GLN A 113 16.95 0.07 3.22
CA GLN A 113 15.67 -0.42 2.72
C GLN A 113 14.50 0.45 3.19
N TYR A 114 14.50 0.87 4.47
CA TYR A 114 13.52 1.82 4.99
C TYR A 114 13.50 3.11 4.16
N LEU A 115 14.66 3.75 3.96
CA LEU A 115 14.76 4.98 3.15
C LEU A 115 14.32 4.76 1.70
N GLY A 116 14.66 3.62 1.12
CA GLY A 116 14.20 3.21 -0.21
C GLY A 116 12.68 3.17 -0.30
N LEU A 117 12.02 2.51 0.64
CA LEU A 117 10.55 2.42 0.69
C LEU A 117 9.90 3.80 0.90
N ILE A 118 10.43 4.65 1.78
CA ILE A 118 9.91 6.02 1.97
C ILE A 118 10.03 6.84 0.69
N ARG A 119 11.12 6.70 -0.07
CA ARG A 119 11.26 7.36 -1.36
C ARG A 119 10.20 6.89 -2.35
N ARG A 120 9.90 5.59 -2.40
CA ARG A 120 8.80 5.06 -3.24
C ARG A 120 7.44 5.62 -2.86
N MET A 121 7.21 5.88 -1.58
CA MET A 121 5.98 6.53 -1.12
C MET A 121 5.84 7.97 -1.64
N GLN A 122 6.95 8.69 -1.84
CA GLN A 122 6.95 10.01 -2.47
C GLN A 122 6.67 9.89 -3.98
N ASP A 123 7.31 8.92 -4.65
CA ASP A 123 7.05 8.63 -6.07
C ASP A 123 5.56 8.32 -6.31
N LEU A 124 4.91 7.59 -5.40
CA LEU A 124 3.48 7.30 -5.45
C LEU A 124 2.60 8.56 -5.43
N ARG A 125 2.95 9.55 -4.60
CA ARG A 125 2.20 10.81 -4.52
C ARG A 125 2.29 11.58 -5.83
N ILE A 126 3.48 11.66 -6.43
CA ILE A 126 3.72 12.30 -7.73
C ILE A 126 2.94 11.57 -8.84
N LEU A 127 2.97 10.23 -8.84
CA LEU A 127 2.20 9.43 -9.80
C LEU A 127 0.69 9.68 -9.65
N ASN A 128 0.19 9.74 -8.41
CA ASN A 128 -1.22 10.02 -8.13
C ASN A 128 -1.65 11.40 -8.65
N GLU A 129 -0.85 12.43 -8.46
CA GLU A 129 -1.15 13.79 -8.97
C GLU A 129 -1.19 13.85 -10.50
N LYS A 130 -0.31 13.11 -11.18
CA LYS A 130 -0.37 12.95 -12.64
C LYS A 130 -1.63 12.20 -13.08
N HIS A 131 -2.05 11.21 -12.30
CA HIS A 131 -3.18 10.34 -12.62
C HIS A 131 -4.52 11.08 -12.61
N VAL A 132 -4.75 11.92 -11.59
CA VAL A 132 -5.98 12.72 -11.47
C VAL A 132 -6.19 13.61 -12.69
N ARG A 133 -5.12 14.19 -13.26
CA ARG A 133 -5.21 15.02 -14.47
C ARG A 133 -5.74 14.27 -15.68
N VAL A 134 -5.29 13.04 -15.90
CA VAL A 134 -5.71 12.23 -17.05
C VAL A 134 -7.17 11.78 -16.90
N PHE A 135 -7.62 11.43 -15.69
CA PHE A 135 -9.03 11.08 -15.46
C PHE A 135 -9.99 12.25 -15.67
N LEU A 136 -9.56 13.48 -15.41
CA LEU A 136 -10.33 14.70 -15.70
C LEU A 136 -10.54 14.93 -17.20
N GLU A 137 -9.74 14.29 -18.07
CA GLU A 137 -9.86 14.38 -19.53
C GLU A 137 -10.75 13.27 -20.12
N VAL A 138 -11.16 12.28 -19.31
CA VAL A 138 -12.04 11.19 -19.72
C VAL A 138 -13.50 11.63 -19.63
N ASN A 139 -14.32 11.25 -20.62
CA ASN A 139 -15.75 11.51 -20.64
C ASN A 139 -16.42 11.00 -19.35
N PRO A 140 -17.01 11.87 -18.49
CA PRO A 140 -17.59 11.47 -17.21
C PRO A 140 -18.73 10.45 -17.33
N ARG A 141 -19.35 10.33 -18.51
CA ARG A 141 -20.41 9.35 -18.79
C ARG A 141 -19.90 7.91 -18.89
N GLU A 142 -18.59 7.72 -19.06
CA GLU A 142 -17.93 6.42 -19.16
C GLU A 142 -17.23 6.01 -17.85
N VAL A 143 -17.31 6.86 -16.82
CA VAL A 143 -16.68 6.68 -15.52
C VAL A 143 -17.73 6.28 -14.48
N GLU A 144 -17.41 5.30 -13.64
CA GLU A 144 -18.32 4.84 -12.58
C GLU A 144 -18.55 5.93 -11.52
N PRO A 145 -19.76 6.05 -10.92
CA PRO A 145 -20.08 7.10 -9.95
C PRO A 145 -19.12 7.22 -8.76
N LEU A 146 -18.58 6.10 -8.28
CA LEU A 146 -17.62 6.10 -7.18
C LEU A 146 -16.28 6.75 -7.59
N LEU A 147 -15.85 6.56 -8.84
CA LEU A 147 -14.62 7.18 -9.35
C LEU A 147 -14.81 8.68 -9.57
N ILE A 148 -16.02 9.11 -9.96
CA ILE A 148 -16.38 10.52 -10.03
C ILE A 148 -16.20 11.19 -8.66
N GLU A 149 -16.69 10.56 -7.58
CA GLU A 149 -16.54 11.08 -6.21
C GLU A 149 -15.08 11.06 -5.74
N ILE A 150 -14.36 9.95 -5.94
CA ILE A 150 -12.97 9.80 -5.49
C ILE A 150 -12.04 10.81 -6.17
N PHE A 151 -12.26 11.09 -7.46
CA PHE A 151 -11.42 12.00 -8.24
C PHE A 151 -11.97 13.44 -8.33
N ASP A 152 -13.10 13.75 -7.68
CA ASP A 152 -13.80 15.03 -7.76
C ASP A 152 -14.04 15.50 -9.22
N LEU A 153 -14.44 14.58 -10.10
CA LEU A 153 -14.74 14.84 -11.52
C LEU A 153 -16.09 15.57 -11.61
N LYS A 154 -16.14 16.87 -11.32
CA LYS A 154 -17.41 17.62 -11.31
C LYS A 154 -18.18 17.43 -12.61
N HIS A 155 -19.49 17.21 -12.48
CA HIS A 155 -20.43 17.32 -13.60
C HIS A 155 -20.40 18.78 -14.08
N THR A 156 -19.71 19.05 -15.18
CA THR A 156 -19.83 20.33 -15.89
C THR A 156 -21.03 20.27 -16.82
#